data_AF-A0A1T3BU35-F1
#
_entry.id   AF-A0A1T3BU35-F1
#
_cell.length_a   1.000
_cell.length_b   1.000
_cell.length_c   1.000
_cell.angle_alpha   90.00
_cell.angle_beta   90.00
_cell.angle_gamma   90.00
#
_symmetry.space_group_name_H-M   'P 1'
#
loop_
_entity.id
_entity.type
_entity.pdbx_description
1 polymer ?
#
loop_
_entity_poly.entity_id
_entity_poly.type
_entity_poly.pdbx_seq_one_letter_code
_entity_poly.pdbx_strand_id
1 'polypeptide(L)' 'MWGSRFKAGPAAIMEEINASIDFDQKLYKQDIKGSLCHVAMLAQTKIISQSDYKK' A
#
# COMPACT_ATOMS: atom_id res chain seq x y z
N MET A 1 -3.34 -7.19 -9.32
CA MET A 1 -4.29 -6.19 -9.87
C MET A 1 -5.29 -5.81 -8.77
N TRP A 2 -5.70 -4.54 -8.66
CA TRP A 2 -6.66 -4.13 -7.61
C TRP A 2 -8.08 -4.60 -7.98
N GLY A 3 -8.58 -5.58 -7.22
CA GLY A 3 -9.61 -6.55 -7.63
C GLY A 3 -11.05 -6.04 -7.78
N SER A 4 -11.33 -4.75 -7.66
CA SER A 4 -12.73 -4.28 -7.64
C SER A 4 -13.33 -3.96 -9.01
N ARG A 5 -12.51 -3.92 -10.08
CA ARG A 5 -12.95 -3.43 -11.40
C ARG A 5 -13.27 -4.51 -12.44
N PHE A 6 -12.92 -5.77 -12.19
CA PHE A 6 -13.05 -6.86 -13.15
C PHE A 6 -13.95 -7.98 -12.60
N LYS A 7 -14.79 -8.57 -13.47
CA LYS A 7 -15.69 -9.67 -13.09
C LYS A 7 -14.95 -10.97 -12.80
N ALA A 8 -13.73 -11.13 -13.32
CA ALA A 8 -12.88 -12.30 -13.15
C ALA A 8 -11.45 -11.86 -12.84
N GLY A 9 -10.66 -12.79 -12.29
CA GLY A 9 -9.24 -12.58 -12.02
C GLY A 9 -8.43 -12.34 -13.30
N PRO A 10 -7.23 -11.73 -13.19
CA PRO A 10 -6.32 -11.59 -14.32
C PRO A 10 -5.85 -12.97 -14.81
N ALA A 11 -5.49 -13.06 -16.09
CA ALA A 11 -4.86 -14.26 -16.63
C ALA A 11 -3.50 -14.50 -15.96
N ALA A 12 -3.07 -15.76 -15.82
CA ALA A 12 -1.81 -16.12 -15.15
C ALA A 12 -0.58 -15.37 -15.71
N ILE A 13 -0.46 -15.29 -17.04
CA ILE A 13 0.62 -14.55 -17.70
C ILE A 13 0.62 -13.05 -17.35
N MET A 14 -0.56 -12.48 -17.11
CA MET A 14 -0.70 -11.09 -16.68
C MET A 14 -0.26 -10.92 -15.23
N GLU A 15 -0.52 -11.89 -14.35
CA GLU A 15 -0.03 -11.85 -12.97
C GLU A 15 1.49 -11.92 -12.92
N GLU A 16 2.10 -12.84 -13.68
CA GLU A 16 3.56 -12.99 -13.75
C GLU A 16 4.27 -11.72 -14.23
N ILE A 17 3.76 -11.08 -15.28
CA ILE A 17 4.36 -9.86 -15.82
C ILE A 17 4.19 -8.65 -14.88
N ASN A 18 3.10 -8.60 -14.09
CA ASN A 18 2.85 -7.47 -13.18
C ASN A 18 3.51 -7.62 -11.81
N ALA A 19 3.99 -8.81 -11.44
CA ALA A 19 4.62 -9.02 -10.15
C ALA A 19 5.97 -8.28 -10.09
N SER A 20 6.08 -7.30 -9.20
CA SER A 20 7.31 -6.53 -8.95
C SER A 20 8.01 -6.91 -7.64
N ILE A 21 7.48 -7.89 -6.90
CA ILE A 21 7.90 -8.20 -5.52
C ILE A 21 9.39 -8.57 -5.41
N ASP A 22 9.95 -9.26 -6.40
CA ASP A 22 11.36 -9.67 -6.41
C ASP A 22 12.32 -8.47 -6.35
N PHE A 23 11.86 -7.32 -6.85
CA PHE A 23 12.58 -6.05 -6.77
C PHE A 23 12.10 -5.20 -5.58
N ASP A 24 10.78 -4.99 -5.44
CA ASP A 24 10.17 -4.05 -4.49
C ASP A 24 10.46 -4.39 -3.03
N GLN A 25 10.70 -5.67 -2.72
CA GLN A 25 11.11 -6.09 -1.37
C GLN A 25 12.33 -5.33 -0.85
N LYS A 26 13.21 -4.82 -1.73
CA LYS A 26 14.39 -4.02 -1.35
C LYS A 26 14.00 -2.65 -0.78
N LEU A 27 12.81 -2.16 -1.10
CA LEU A 27 12.28 -0.85 -0.72
C LEU A 27 11.42 -0.89 0.55
N TYR A 28 11.34 -2.03 1.24
CA TYR A 28 10.47 -2.20 2.41
C TYR A 28 10.72 -1.14 3.51
N LYS A 29 11.98 -0.72 3.70
CA LYS A 29 12.33 0.30 4.72
C LYS A 29 11.73 1.66 4.38
N GLN A 30 11.74 2.00 3.09
CA GLN A 30 11.19 3.25 2.58
C GLN A 30 9.66 3.24 2.67
N ASP A 31 9.02 2.11 2.35
CA ASP A 31 7.58 1.93 2.46
C ASP A 31 7.07 2.09 3.91
N ILE A 32 7.75 1.47 4.87
CA ILE A 32 7.44 1.63 6.30
C ILE A 32 7.60 3.10 6.72
N LYS A 33 8.73 3.73 6.38
CA LYS A 33 8.98 5.13 6.74
C LYS A 33 7.94 6.08 6.12
N GLY A 34 7.61 5.87 4.85
CA GLY A 34 6.59 6.63 4.14
C GLY A 34 5.22 6.46 4.78
N SER A 35 4.84 5.24 5.13
CA SER A 35 3.57 4.93 5.79
C SER A 35 3.44 5.62 7.16
N LEU A 36 4.49 5.62 7.99
CA LEU A 36 4.50 6.33 9.27
C LEU A 36 4.32 7.84 9.09
N CYS A 37 5.05 8.45 8.14
CA CYS A 37 4.88 9.86 7.82
C CYS A 37 3.47 10.17 7.29
N HIS A 38 2.93 9.29 6.45
CA HIS A 38 1.59 9.44 5.89
C HIS A 38 0.53 9.41 6.99
N VAL A 39 0.58 8.44 7.89
CA VAL A 39 -0.34 8.34 9.04
C VAL A 39 -0.23 9.55 9.97
N ALA A 40 0.97 10.06 10.23
CA ALA A 40 1.14 11.31 10.99
C ALA A 40 0.47 12.51 10.30
N MET A 41 0.61 12.62 8.98
CA MET A 41 -0.05 13.65 8.17
C MET A 41 -1.58 13.51 8.19
N LEU A 42 -2.11 12.29 8.07
CA LEU A 42 -3.56 12.03 8.15
C LEU A 42 -4.14 12.49 9.50
N ALA A 43 -3.41 12.28 10.59
CA ALA A 43 -3.83 12.72 11.92
C ALA A 43 -3.77 14.26 12.07
N GLN A 44 -2.77 14.91 11.47
CA GLN A 44 -2.63 16.37 11.48
C GLN A 44 -3.74 17.06 10.67
N THR A 45 -4.11 16.47 9.53
CA THR A 45 -5.20 16.96 8.65
C THR A 45 -6.59 16.56 9.13
N LYS A 46 -6.68 15.83 10.26
CA LYS A 46 -7.93 15.39 10.89
C LYS A 46 -8.74 14.41 10.03
N ILE A 47 -8.10 13.71 9.08
CA ILE A 47 -8.71 12.61 8.33
C ILE A 47 -8.89 11.40 9.25
N ILE A 48 -7.91 11.15 10.14
CA ILE A 48 -8.01 10.16 11.21
C ILE A 48 -7.92 10.83 12.58
N SER A 49 -8.42 10.15 13.61
CA SER A 49 -8.35 10.62 14.99
C SER A 49 -6.92 10.53 15.54
N GLN A 50 -6.58 11.41 16.49
CA GLN A 50 -5.31 11.31 17.23
C GLN A 50 -5.21 10.03 18.07
N SER A 51 -6.35 9.45 18.48
CA SER A 51 -6.40 8.15 19.13
C SER A 51 -6.00 7.01 18.20
N ASP A 52 -6.39 7.05 16.93
CA ASP A 52 -6.00 6.02 15.96
C ASP A 52 -4.54 6.16 15.52
N TYR A 53 -3.98 7.38 15.56
CA TYR A 53 -2.54 7.61 15.34
C TYR A 53 -1.65 7.05 16.45
N LYS A 54 -2.12 7.07 17.71
CA LYS A 54 -1.33 6.73 18.91
C LYS A 54 -1.43 5.26 19.37
N LYS A 55 -2.27 4.45 18.71
CA LYS A 55 -2.36 3.01 18.99
C LYS A 55 -1.05 2.31 18.65
#